data_AF-A0A7L1E675-F1
#
_entry.id   AF-A0A7L1E675-F1
#
_cell.length_a   1.000
_cell.length_b   1.000
_cell.length_c   1.000
_cell.angle_alpha   90.00
_cell.angle_beta   90.00
_cell.angle_gamma   90.00
#
_symmetry.space_group_name_H-M   'P 1'
#
loop_
_entity.id
_entity.type
_entity.pdbx_description
1 polymer ?
#
loop_
_entity_poly.entity_id
_entity_poly.type
_entity_poly.pdbx_seq_one_letter_code
_entity_poly.pdbx_strand_id
1 'polypeptide(L)'
;QAVDIGIGRFAVVPAEATVAEGKVLPVERPMFILSKTVKMFYNVESEETNIPDETPIVQPDFEEIAAHTHFRHEIVEQCVQEMLHCFAGALRDSKEVEFSFR
;
A
#
# COMPACT_ATOMS: atom_id res chain seq x y z
N GLN A 1 -7.69 -6.81 -6.16
CA GLN A 1 -8.15 -5.41 -5.97
C GLN A 1 -6.99 -4.59 -5.43
N ALA A 2 -6.89 -3.32 -5.81
CA ALA A 2 -5.93 -2.37 -5.27
C ALA A 2 -6.69 -1.28 -4.50
N VAL A 3 -6.22 -0.91 -3.31
CA VAL A 3 -6.78 0.17 -2.50
C VAL A 3 -5.92 1.42 -2.69
N ASP A 4 -6.51 2.48 -3.23
CA ASP A 4 -5.88 3.77 -3.42
C ASP A 4 -6.04 4.65 -2.19
N ILE A 5 -4.92 5.14 -1.66
CA ILE A 5 -4.86 5.98 -0.46
C ILE A 5 -4.33 7.39 -0.79
N GLY A 6 -4.33 7.78 -2.06
CA GLY A 6 -3.89 9.09 -2.56
C GLY A 6 -2.38 9.18 -2.79
N ILE A 7 -1.56 8.73 -1.84
CA ILE A 7 -0.09 8.73 -2.00
C ILE A 7 0.43 7.56 -2.85
N GLY A 8 -0.40 6.54 -3.04
CA GLY A 8 -0.04 5.27 -3.64
C GLY A 8 -1.17 4.27 -3.48
N ARG A 9 -0.90 3.02 -3.86
CA ARG A 9 -1.89 1.94 -3.81
C ARG A 9 -1.32 0.71 -3.13
N PHE A 10 -2.10 0.10 -2.26
CA PHE A 10 -1.83 -1.24 -1.74
C PHE A 10 -2.55 -2.26 -2.61
N ALA A 11 -1.85 -3.31 -3.02
CA ALA A 11 -2.42 -4.41 -3.78
C ALA A 11 -1.82 -5.73 -3.34
N VAL A 12 -2.63 -6.77 -3.38
CA VAL A 12 -2.15 -8.16 -3.30
C VAL A 12 -2.09 -8.67 -4.73
N VAL A 13 -0.89 -9.03 -5.19
CA VAL A 13 -0.67 -9.54 -6.54
C VAL A 13 -0.34 -11.04 -6.51
N PRO A 14 -0.86 -11.83 -7.46
CA PRO A 14 -0.37 -13.18 -7.69
C PRO A 14 1.12 -13.14 -8.06
N ALA A 15 1.90 -13.97 -7.42
CA ALA A 15 3.33 -14.13 -7.68
C ALA A 15 3.72 -15.61 -7.59
N GLU A 16 4.93 -15.91 -8.03
CA GLU A 16 5.50 -17.25 -7.98
C GLU A 16 6.69 -17.26 -7.02
N ALA A 17 6.69 -18.21 -6.07
CA ALA A 17 7.80 -18.45 -5.17
C ALA A 17 8.50 -19.76 -5.56
N THR A 18 9.82 -19.70 -5.77
CA THR A 18 10.63 -20.90 -5.96
C THR A 18 10.91 -21.53 -4.61
N VAL A 19 10.54 -22.80 -4.45
CA VAL A 19 10.86 -23.60 -3.26
C VAL A 19 11.97 -24.60 -3.56
N ALA A 20 12.43 -25.31 -2.53
CA ALA A 20 13.42 -26.37 -2.66
C ALA A 20 13.04 -27.35 -3.78
N GLU A 21 14.06 -27.89 -4.45
CA GLU A 21 13.94 -28.77 -5.63
C GLU A 21 13.43 -28.08 -6.90
N GLY A 22 13.41 -26.73 -6.95
CA GLY A 22 13.06 -25.97 -8.15
C GLY A 22 11.57 -25.99 -8.49
N LYS A 23 10.71 -26.42 -7.55
CA LYS A 23 9.26 -26.34 -7.70
C LYS A 23 8.81 -24.88 -7.53
N VAL A 24 7.76 -24.52 -8.26
CA VAL A 24 7.15 -23.19 -8.20
C VAL A 24 5.81 -23.30 -7.49
N LEU A 25 5.61 -22.44 -6.49
CA LEU A 25 4.32 -22.31 -5.79
C LEU A 25 3.68 -20.96 -6.11
N PRO A 26 2.40 -20.93 -6.48
CA PRO A 26 1.66 -19.68 -6.55
C PRO A 26 1.51 -19.11 -5.13
N VAL A 27 1.83 -17.84 -4.97
CA VAL A 27 1.72 -17.09 -3.72
C VAL A 27 1.04 -15.76 -3.95
N GLU A 28 0.49 -15.19 -2.88
CA GLU A 28 -0.04 -13.84 -2.87
C GLU A 28 0.99 -12.90 -2.24
N ARG A 29 1.43 -11.89 -3.00
CA ARG A 29 2.41 -10.91 -2.54
C ARG A 29 1.73 -9.56 -2.28
N PRO A 30 1.71 -9.07 -1.03
CA PRO A 30 1.30 -7.71 -0.74
C PRO A 30 2.36 -6.74 -1.28
N MET A 31 1.92 -5.70 -1.96
CA MET A 31 2.78 -4.66 -2.52
C MET A 31 2.20 -3.28 -2.25
N PHE A 32 3.08 -2.33 -1.98
CA PHE A 32 2.77 -0.92 -1.98
C PHE A 32 3.41 -0.26 -3.19
N ILE A 33 2.60 0.44 -3.98
CA ILE A 33 3.04 1.11 -5.19
C ILE A 33 2.81 2.60 -5.06
N LEU A 34 3.91 3.34 -4.98
CA LEU A 34 3.89 4.79 -4.85
C LEU A 34 3.26 5.44 -6.09
N SER A 35 2.45 6.48 -5.89
CA SER A 35 1.79 7.16 -7.01
C SER A 35 2.81 7.90 -7.88
N LYS A 36 2.56 7.96 -9.18
CA LYS A 36 3.43 8.69 -10.12
C LYS A 36 3.62 10.15 -9.72
N THR A 37 2.56 10.80 -9.24
CA THR A 37 2.59 12.18 -8.76
C THR A 37 3.53 12.35 -7.58
N VAL A 38 3.44 11.47 -6.57
CA VAL A 38 4.29 11.54 -5.38
C VAL A 38 5.75 11.20 -5.73
N LYS A 39 5.99 10.20 -6.59
CA LYS A 39 7.34 9.90 -7.12
C LYS A 39 7.97 11.14 -7.77
N MET A 40 7.25 11.80 -8.66
CA MET A 40 7.74 13.01 -9.35
C MET A 40 7.98 14.16 -8.37
N PHE A 41 7.05 14.40 -7.44
CA PHE A 41 7.12 15.52 -6.53
C PHE A 41 8.30 15.41 -5.55
N TYR A 42 8.57 14.21 -5.05
CA TYR A 42 9.65 13.95 -4.09
C TYR A 42 10.93 13.40 -4.75
N ASN A 43 10.99 13.32 -6.09
CA ASN A 43 12.11 12.76 -6.85
C ASN A 43 12.55 11.37 -6.32
N VAL A 44 11.58 10.50 -6.04
CA VAL A 44 11.80 9.15 -5.52
C VAL A 44 11.93 8.18 -6.68
N GLU A 45 13.10 7.53 -6.78
CA GLU A 45 13.27 6.38 -7.66
C GLU A 45 12.67 5.13 -7.01
N SER A 46 11.88 4.37 -7.77
CA SER A 46 11.39 3.07 -7.35
C SER A 46 11.30 2.15 -8.56
N GLU A 47 11.43 0.85 -8.34
CA GLU A 47 11.21 -0.14 -9.38
C GLU A 47 9.80 -0.02 -9.98
N GLU A 48 9.69 -0.27 -11.29
CA GLU A 48 8.39 -0.39 -11.96
C GLU A 48 7.72 -1.69 -11.51
N THR A 49 6.83 -1.56 -10.54
CA THR A 49 5.97 -2.66 -10.12
C THR A 49 4.66 -2.58 -10.90
N ASN A 50 4.41 -3.59 -11.73
CA ASN A 50 3.19 -3.68 -12.52
C ASN A 50 2.13 -4.46 -11.74
N ILE A 51 1.04 -3.78 -11.37
CA ILE A 51 -0.22 -4.45 -11.04
C ILE A 51 -0.87 -4.82 -12.37
N PRO A 52 -1.50 -6.00 -12.52
CA PRO A 52 -2.29 -6.30 -13.71
C PRO A 52 -3.34 -5.20 -13.95
N ASP A 53 -3.44 -4.71 -15.20
CA ASP A 53 -4.32 -3.59 -15.57
C ASP A 53 -5.81 -3.85 -15.24
N GLU A 54 -6.21 -5.11 -15.19
CA GLU A 54 -7.57 -5.53 -14.82
C GLU A 54 -7.87 -5.39 -13.31
N THR A 55 -6.88 -5.04 -12.49
CA THR A 55 -7.05 -4.96 -11.05
C THR A 55 -7.93 -3.77 -10.69
N PRO A 56 -9.12 -3.98 -10.10
CA PRO A 56 -10.00 -2.88 -9.75
C PRO A 56 -9.35 -2.02 -8.66
N ILE A 57 -9.41 -0.70 -8.85
CA ILE A 57 -8.93 0.29 -7.89
C ILE A 57 -10.13 0.78 -7.07
N VAL A 58 -10.05 0.68 -5.75
CA VAL A 58 -11.08 1.16 -4.83
C VAL A 58 -10.51 2.18 -3.85
N GLN A 59 -11.39 2.93 -3.20
CA GLN A 59 -11.02 3.75 -2.05
C GLN A 59 -11.08 2.94 -0.75
N PRO A 60 -10.46 3.41 0.35
CA PRO A 60 -10.55 2.76 1.64
C PRO A 60 -12.01 2.78 2.12
N ASP A 61 -12.48 1.63 2.59
CA ASP A 61 -13.78 1.53 3.24
C ASP A 61 -13.64 1.90 4.72
N PHE A 62 -13.85 3.18 5.03
CA PHE A 62 -13.74 3.66 6.40
C PHE A 62 -14.86 3.14 7.30
N GLU A 63 -16.02 2.77 6.77
CA GLU A 63 -17.09 2.15 7.56
C GLU A 63 -16.69 0.74 7.98
N GLU A 64 -16.14 -0.04 7.06
CA GLU A 64 -15.61 -1.38 7.35
C GLU A 64 -14.48 -1.32 8.38
N ILE A 65 -13.51 -0.41 8.21
CA ILE A 65 -12.41 -0.26 9.17
C ILE A 65 -12.91 0.17 10.55
N ALA A 66 -13.88 1.09 10.62
CA ALA A 66 -14.51 1.51 11.88
C ALA A 66 -15.21 0.33 12.58
N ALA A 67 -15.92 -0.52 11.83
CA ALA A 67 -16.58 -1.70 12.37
C ALA A 67 -15.57 -2.70 12.99
N HIS A 68 -14.42 -2.90 12.32
CA HIS A 68 -13.37 -3.83 12.78
C HIS A 68 -12.52 -3.29 13.94
N THR A 69 -12.30 -1.98 13.99
CA THR A 69 -11.43 -1.35 15.00
C THR A 69 -12.19 -0.84 16.23
N HIS A 70 -13.53 -0.82 16.17
CA HIS A 70 -14.41 -0.24 17.18
C HIS A 70 -14.19 1.26 17.44
N PHE A 71 -13.50 1.96 16.51
CA PHE A 71 -13.43 3.41 16.51
C PHE A 71 -14.58 4.01 15.70
N ARG A 72 -14.90 5.28 15.96
CA ARG A 72 -15.84 6.02 15.13
C ARG A 72 -15.22 6.30 13.75
N HIS A 73 -16.05 6.38 12.73
CA HIS A 73 -15.64 6.71 11.35
C HIS A 73 -14.68 7.91 11.30
N GLU A 74 -15.02 9.01 11.99
CA GLU A 74 -14.22 10.24 11.92
C GLU A 74 -12.83 10.06 12.52
N ILE A 75 -12.71 9.21 13.55
CA ILE A 75 -11.42 8.86 14.17
C ILE A 75 -10.59 8.00 13.22
N VAL A 76 -11.22 7.03 12.55
CA VAL A 76 -10.55 6.19 11.56
C VAL A 76 -10.00 7.01 10.41
N GLU A 77 -10.82 7.90 9.84
CA GLU A 77 -10.40 8.78 8.75
C GLU A 77 -9.22 9.66 9.18
N GLN A 78 -9.30 10.26 10.37
CA GLN A 78 -8.21 11.09 10.91
C GLN A 78 -6.93 10.27 11.12
N CYS A 79 -7.01 9.07 11.68
CA CYS A 79 -5.84 8.19 11.86
C CYS A 79 -5.17 7.84 10.52
N VAL A 80 -5.96 7.55 9.48
CA VAL A 80 -5.43 7.28 8.14
C VAL A 80 -4.76 8.53 7.57
N GLN A 81 -5.38 9.72 7.69
CA GLN A 81 -4.79 10.97 7.24
C GLN A 81 -3.48 11.30 7.96
N GLU A 82 -3.41 11.12 9.27
CA GLU A 82 -2.18 11.34 10.06
C GLU A 82 -1.07 10.38 9.66
N MET A 83 -1.38 9.09 9.45
CA MET A 83 -0.43 8.10 8.97
C MET A 83 0.14 8.49 7.59
N LEU A 84 -0.72 8.92 6.67
CA LEU A 84 -0.33 9.41 5.34
C LEU A 84 0.57 10.65 5.44
N HIS A 85 0.27 11.56 6.36
CA HIS A 85 1.09 12.75 6.60
C HIS A 85 2.48 12.39 7.13
N CYS A 86 2.56 11.48 8.09
CA CYS A 86 3.82 10.93 8.60
C CYS A 86 4.64 10.28 7.48
N PHE A 87 4.01 9.49 6.62
CA PHE A 87 4.67 8.86 5.49
C PHE A 87 5.21 9.87 4.49
N ALA A 88 4.42 10.89 4.13
CA ALA A 88 4.87 11.97 3.26
C ALA A 88 6.06 12.77 3.87
N GLY A 89 6.08 12.94 5.19
CA GLY A 89 7.21 13.50 5.92
C GLY A 89 8.47 12.64 5.78
N ALA A 90 8.35 11.32 5.98
CA ALA A 90 9.46 10.39 5.84
C ALA A 90 10.02 10.33 4.41
N LEU A 91 9.15 10.34 3.39
CA LEU A 91 9.57 10.42 1.98
C LEU A 91 10.40 11.67 1.69
N ARG A 92 9.93 12.84 2.16
CA ARG A 92 10.63 14.12 2.00
C ARG A 92 12.03 14.09 2.59
N ASP A 93 12.18 13.45 3.75
CA ASP A 93 13.44 13.35 4.47
C ASP A 93 14.30 12.17 3.98
N SER A 94 13.86 11.42 2.96
CA SER A 94 14.50 10.18 2.47
C SER A 94 14.77 9.17 3.59
N LYS A 95 13.84 9.07 4.55
CA LYS A 95 13.90 8.11 5.66
C LYS A 95 13.30 6.78 5.24
N GLU A 96 13.92 5.70 5.72
CA GLU A 96 13.34 4.37 5.63
C GLU A 96 12.07 4.29 6.50
N VAL A 97 11.00 3.70 5.94
CA VAL A 97 9.75 3.44 6.65
C VAL A 97 9.45 1.96 6.58
N GLU A 98 9.41 1.31 7.73
CA GLU A 98 9.00 -0.08 7.86
C GLU A 98 7.57 -0.15 8.41
N PHE A 99 6.71 -0.90 7.74
CA PHE A 99 5.40 -1.28 8.27
C PHE A 99 5.47 -2.72 8.78
N SER A 100 5.46 -2.90 10.09
CA SER A 100 5.39 -4.22 10.72
C SER A 100 3.95 -4.54 11.08
N PHE A 101 3.37 -5.53 10.39
CA PHE A 101 2.05 -6.08 10.73
C PHE A 101 2.24 -7.30 11.64
N ARG A 102 1.44 -7.41 12.69
CA ARG A 102 1.44 -8.56 13.63
C ARG A 102 0.24 -9.46 13.36
#